data_AF-A0A517MS66-F1
#
_entry.id   AF-A0A517MS66-F1
#
_cell.length_a   1.000
_cell.length_b   1.000
_cell.length_c   1.000
_cell.angle_alpha   90.00
_cell.angle_beta   90.00
_cell.angle_gamma   90.00
#
_symmetry.space_group_name_H-M   'P 1'
#
loop_
_entity.id
_entity.type
_entity.pdbx_description
1 polymer ?
#
loop_
_entity_poly.entity_id
_entity_poly.type
_entity_poly.pdbx_seq_one_letter_code
_entity_poly.pdbx_strand_id
1 'polypeptide(L)'
;MKLDLDELTVGRMVAFVDSHLRRDGCDHTHRFASQWSREHNIDWDDLLDAFEQRGAFCDCEVVLNLQDSNLSSESESSTADHENRWLLPPNFASNFETTNRMLVARADIGKNNYASDGEWVVPAPLDAKPRKRVRKSVHYFVGLDSGLPTEIAFIQSIEPIALDKLTEKIRESTIAELQNCDDRLAGFIAKKIAKMADGAAVGTDIMDRVGVASKHKELTIHRVILRR
;
A
#
# COMPACT_ATOMS: atom_id res chain seq x y z
N MET A 1 9.87 17.27 -0.02
CA MET A 1 9.75 18.40 -0.97
C MET A 1 8.91 17.87 -2.11
N LYS A 2 7.88 18.56 -2.60
CA LYS A 2 7.04 18.00 -3.68
C LYS A 2 7.91 17.79 -4.93
N LEU A 3 7.90 16.58 -5.51
CA LEU A 3 8.61 16.32 -6.77
C LEU A 3 7.87 17.03 -7.90
N ASP A 4 8.62 17.81 -8.67
CA ASP A 4 8.16 18.47 -9.89
C ASP A 4 9.36 18.58 -10.84
N LEU A 5 9.44 17.67 -11.81
CA LEU A 5 10.50 17.61 -12.81
C LEU A 5 9.90 17.94 -14.17
N ASP A 6 10.47 18.95 -14.81
CA ASP A 6 10.12 19.33 -16.17
C ASP A 6 10.62 18.29 -17.20
N GLU A 7 10.06 18.35 -18.40
CA GLU A 7 10.35 17.47 -19.52
C GLU A 7 11.85 17.42 -19.86
N LEU A 8 12.54 18.56 -19.75
CA LEU A 8 13.98 18.64 -20.00
C LEU A 8 14.78 17.83 -18.96
N THR A 9 14.41 17.94 -17.68
CA THR A 9 15.07 17.22 -16.60
C THR A 9 14.78 15.73 -16.70
N VAL A 10 13.54 15.35 -16.98
CA VAL A 10 13.15 13.96 -17.23
C VAL A 10 13.91 13.40 -18.45
N GLY A 11 14.00 14.16 -19.54
CA GLY A 11 14.74 13.77 -20.73
C GLY A 11 16.23 13.53 -20.47
N ARG A 12 16.87 14.36 -19.63
CA ARG A 12 18.28 14.16 -19.21
C ARG A 12 18.45 12.88 -18.39
N MET A 13 17.54 12.60 -17.47
CA MET A 13 17.53 11.35 -16.71
C MET A 13 17.34 10.14 -17.62
N VAL A 14 16.37 10.17 -18.53
CA VAL A 14 16.12 9.10 -19.50
C VAL A 14 17.35 8.85 -20.37
N ALA A 15 18.01 9.90 -20.86
CA ALA A 15 19.23 9.77 -21.65
C ALA A 15 20.40 9.17 -20.83
N PHE A 16 20.54 9.56 -19.56
CA PHE A 16 21.53 8.97 -18.66
C PHE A 16 21.29 7.46 -18.46
N VAL A 17 20.04 7.08 -18.19
CA VAL A 17 19.65 5.68 -17.99
C VAL A 17 19.83 4.86 -19.28
N ASP A 18 19.39 5.36 -20.44
CA ASP A 18 19.55 4.70 -21.75
C ASP A 18 21.03 4.44 -22.06
N SER A 19 21.91 5.41 -21.82
CA SER A 19 23.35 5.25 -22.08
C SER A 19 23.98 4.12 -21.25
N HIS A 20 23.54 3.95 -20.00
CA HIS A 20 24.00 2.89 -19.12
C HIS A 20 23.39 1.54 -19.48
N LEU A 21 22.10 1.49 -19.80
CA LEU A 21 21.41 0.27 -20.25
C LEU A 21 22.00 -0.31 -21.52
N ARG A 22 22.37 0.53 -22.49
CA ARG A 22 23.02 0.06 -23.73
C ARG A 22 24.37 -0.60 -23.48
N ARG A 23 25.08 -0.21 -22.42
CA ARG A 23 26.38 -0.78 -22.05
C ARG A 23 26.24 -2.04 -21.19
N ASP A 24 25.39 -1.97 -20.17
CA ASP A 24 25.39 -2.93 -19.06
C ASP A 24 24.16 -3.85 -19.06
N GLY A 25 23.17 -3.58 -19.91
CA GLY A 25 21.89 -4.29 -19.94
C GLY A 25 20.95 -3.90 -18.78
N CYS A 26 19.70 -4.38 -18.85
CA CYS A 26 18.73 -4.22 -17.78
C CYS A 26 18.79 -5.41 -16.81
N ASP A 27 18.83 -5.13 -15.51
CA ASP A 27 18.77 -6.12 -14.43
C ASP A 27 17.41 -6.16 -13.72
N HIS A 28 16.37 -5.55 -14.32
CA HIS A 28 15.03 -5.38 -13.76
C HIS A 28 14.99 -4.62 -12.43
N THR A 29 15.98 -3.76 -12.18
CA THR A 29 15.99 -2.81 -11.07
C THR A 29 16.03 -1.37 -11.58
N HIS A 30 15.96 -0.40 -10.67
CA HIS A 30 16.17 1.03 -10.95
C HIS A 30 17.60 1.47 -10.61
N ARG A 31 18.59 0.64 -10.90
CA ARG A 31 19.99 0.87 -10.50
C ARG A 31 20.48 2.23 -10.99
N PHE A 32 20.29 2.52 -12.27
CA PHE A 32 20.79 3.74 -12.89
C PHE A 32 19.90 4.95 -12.58
N ALA A 33 18.59 4.80 -12.56
CA ALA A 33 17.71 5.90 -12.18
C ALA A 33 17.91 6.32 -10.72
N SER A 34 18.12 5.36 -9.80
CA SER A 34 18.45 5.66 -8.40
C SER A 34 19.85 6.25 -8.22
N GLN A 35 20.79 5.94 -9.11
CA GLN A 35 22.08 6.62 -9.15
C GLN A 35 21.90 8.08 -9.58
N TRP A 36 21.20 8.31 -10.69
CA TRP A 36 20.96 9.66 -11.22
C TRP A 36 20.24 10.56 -10.21
N SER A 37 19.24 10.03 -9.51
CA SER A 37 18.51 10.81 -8.49
C SER A 37 19.41 11.26 -7.34
N ARG A 38 20.33 10.38 -6.87
CA ARG A 38 21.32 10.73 -5.84
C ARG A 38 22.28 11.80 -6.31
N GLU A 39 22.76 11.71 -7.56
CA GLU A 39 23.66 12.71 -8.15
C GLU A 39 23.01 14.10 -8.27
N HIS A 40 21.67 14.15 -8.39
CA HIS A 40 20.90 15.38 -8.55
C HIS A 40 20.13 15.80 -7.29
N ASN A 41 20.36 15.15 -6.15
CA ASN A 41 19.66 15.39 -4.87
C ASN A 41 18.13 15.34 -4.98
N ILE A 42 17.61 14.43 -5.81
CA ILE A 42 16.19 14.17 -5.96
C ILE A 42 15.80 13.05 -4.99
N ASP A 43 14.72 13.27 -4.23
CA ASP A 43 14.18 12.28 -3.32
C ASP A 43 13.80 11.01 -4.09
N TRP A 44 14.41 9.89 -3.71
CA TRP A 44 14.25 8.64 -4.44
C TRP A 44 12.84 8.07 -4.29
N ASP A 45 12.22 8.22 -3.12
CA ASP A 45 10.91 7.64 -2.84
C ASP A 45 9.83 8.38 -3.64
N ASP A 46 9.89 9.71 -3.68
CA ASP A 46 9.01 10.53 -4.49
C ASP A 46 9.20 10.29 -6.01
N LEU A 47 10.44 10.15 -6.46
CA LEU A 47 10.75 9.83 -7.87
C LEU A 47 10.24 8.44 -8.26
N LEU A 48 10.44 7.45 -7.38
CA LEU A 48 9.99 6.09 -7.61
C LEU A 48 8.45 6.00 -7.65
N ASP A 49 7.74 6.78 -6.85
CA ASP A 49 6.27 6.86 -6.97
C ASP A 49 5.84 7.43 -8.33
N ALA A 50 6.50 8.50 -8.79
CA ALA A 50 6.20 9.10 -10.09
C ALA A 50 6.52 8.13 -11.24
N PHE A 51 7.56 7.30 -11.11
CA PHE A 51 7.86 6.22 -12.05
C PHE A 51 6.77 5.16 -12.07
N GLU A 52 6.40 4.62 -10.92
CA GLU A 52 5.41 3.54 -10.80
C GLU A 52 4.02 3.98 -11.32
N GLN A 53 3.63 5.25 -11.11
CA GLN A 53 2.40 5.83 -11.69
C GLN A 53 2.39 5.84 -13.22
N ARG A 54 3.57 5.84 -13.84
CA ARG A 54 3.77 5.78 -15.29
C ARG A 54 4.14 4.38 -15.77
N GLY A 55 4.11 3.38 -14.90
CA GLY A 55 4.47 1.99 -15.23
C GLY A 55 5.97 1.76 -15.41
N ALA A 56 6.83 2.60 -14.83
CA ALA A 56 8.28 2.45 -14.89
C ALA A 56 8.85 1.69 -13.68
N PHE A 57 8.77 0.36 -13.69
CA PHE A 57 9.20 -0.53 -12.59
C PHE A 57 10.65 -1.05 -12.71
N CYS A 58 11.35 -0.77 -13.82
CA CYS A 58 12.80 -0.96 -14.03
C CYS A 58 13.40 0.24 -14.78
N ASP A 59 14.73 0.34 -14.82
CA ASP A 59 15.46 1.28 -15.70
C ASP A 59 15.02 1.13 -17.17
N CYS A 60 14.74 -0.09 -17.64
CA CYS A 60 14.23 -0.33 -18.98
C CYS A 60 12.91 0.38 -19.28
N GLU A 61 11.98 0.32 -18.34
CA GLU A 61 10.67 0.94 -18.43
C GLU A 61 10.74 2.44 -18.15
N VAL A 62 11.74 2.92 -17.40
CA VAL A 62 12.04 4.36 -17.30
C VAL A 62 12.31 4.94 -18.68
N VAL A 63 13.14 4.28 -19.50
CA VAL A 63 13.43 4.74 -20.86
C VAL A 63 12.21 4.64 -21.77
N LEU A 64 11.45 3.54 -21.68
CA LEU A 64 10.30 3.30 -22.54
C LEU A 64 9.07 4.15 -22.22
N ASN A 65 8.80 4.41 -20.94
CA ASN A 65 7.52 4.97 -20.51
C ASN A 65 7.59 6.45 -20.12
N LEU A 66 8.79 7.02 -19.91
CA LEU A 66 8.97 8.40 -19.43
C LEU A 66 9.54 9.36 -20.48
N GLN A 67 9.76 8.91 -21.71
CA GLN A 67 10.21 9.79 -22.78
C GLN A 67 9.19 10.92 -23.00
N ASP A 68 9.69 12.15 -23.19
CA ASP A 68 8.88 13.35 -23.45
C ASP A 68 7.75 13.60 -22.42
N SER A 69 8.03 13.33 -21.13
CA SER A 69 7.06 13.44 -20.04
C SER A 69 7.53 14.40 -18.93
N ASN A 70 6.59 15.06 -18.26
CA ASN A 70 6.83 15.70 -16.96
C ASN A 70 6.53 14.69 -15.83
N LEU A 71 7.25 14.78 -14.71
CA LEU A 71 6.99 13.97 -13.51
C LEU A 71 6.63 14.86 -12.35
N SER A 72 5.50 14.59 -11.71
CA SER A 72 5.11 15.27 -10.48
C SER A 72 4.56 14.24 -9.49
N SER A 73 4.80 14.48 -8.20
CA SER A 73 4.15 13.71 -7.15
C SER A 73 2.77 14.31 -6.89
N GLU A 74 1.69 13.56 -7.14
CA GLU A 74 0.35 13.98 -6.69
C GLU A 74 0.30 14.03 -5.17
N SER A 75 -0.26 15.13 -4.64
CA SER A 75 -0.54 15.31 -3.22
C SER A 75 -2.03 15.15 -3.00
N GLU A 76 -2.50 13.96 -2.66
CA GLU A 76 -3.86 13.82 -2.14
C GLU A 76 -3.88 14.29 -0.68
N SER A 77 -4.22 15.55 -0.45
CA SER A 77 -4.77 15.98 0.83
C SER A 77 -6.30 15.90 0.74
N SER A 78 -6.86 14.72 0.94
CA SER A 78 -8.27 14.66 1.34
C SER A 78 -8.34 15.00 2.81
N THR A 79 -9.15 15.99 3.19
CA THR A 79 -9.59 16.18 4.57
C THR A 79 -10.27 14.89 5.01
N ALA A 80 -9.54 14.02 5.72
CA ALA A 80 -10.08 12.77 6.20
C ALA A 80 -11.29 13.09 7.09
N ASP A 81 -12.42 12.48 6.78
CA ASP A 81 -13.55 12.46 7.70
C ASP A 81 -13.09 11.72 8.97
N HIS A 82 -12.88 12.48 10.05
CA HIS A 82 -12.30 11.94 11.28
C HIS A 82 -13.20 10.89 11.96
N GLU A 83 -14.48 10.81 11.57
CA GLU A 83 -15.43 9.83 12.14
C GLU A 83 -15.27 8.43 11.53
N ASN A 84 -14.78 8.30 10.28
CA ASN A 84 -14.60 7.02 9.59
C ASN A 84 -13.21 6.91 8.97
N ARG A 85 -12.20 6.83 9.83
CA ARG A 85 -10.78 6.75 9.42
C ARG A 85 -10.48 5.56 8.51
N TRP A 86 -11.23 4.47 8.62
CA TRP A 86 -11.04 3.28 7.77
C TRP A 86 -11.91 3.26 6.52
N LEU A 87 -12.64 4.34 6.21
CA LEU A 87 -13.51 4.45 5.04
C LEU A 87 -14.41 3.21 4.87
N LEU A 88 -14.92 2.69 5.99
CA LEU A 88 -15.87 1.58 5.96
C LEU A 88 -17.16 2.03 5.25
N PRO A 89 -17.89 1.14 4.57
CA PRO A 89 -19.17 1.52 3.97
C PRO A 89 -20.07 2.18 5.03
N PRO A 90 -20.73 3.33 4.74
CA PRO A 90 -21.41 4.13 5.77
C PRO A 90 -22.39 3.34 6.65
N ASN A 91 -23.14 2.42 6.03
CA ASN A 91 -24.12 1.56 6.69
C ASN A 91 -23.58 0.17 7.04
N PHE A 92 -22.26 0.00 7.11
CA PHE A 92 -21.67 -1.25 7.52
C PHE A 92 -21.92 -1.49 9.01
N ALA A 93 -22.64 -2.57 9.30
CA ALA A 93 -22.76 -3.20 10.60
C ALA A 93 -22.25 -4.64 10.51
N SER A 94 -21.52 -5.08 11.53
CA SER A 94 -21.07 -6.46 11.64
C SER A 94 -22.17 -7.33 12.24
N ASN A 95 -22.41 -8.48 11.64
CA ASN A 95 -23.22 -9.55 12.23
C ASN A 95 -22.35 -10.73 12.71
N PHE A 96 -21.03 -10.56 12.70
CA PHE A 96 -20.09 -11.58 13.19
C PHE A 96 -19.93 -11.41 14.70
N GLU A 97 -20.01 -12.50 15.45
CA GLU A 97 -19.67 -12.53 16.87
C GLU A 97 -18.23 -13.02 17.09
N THR A 98 -17.78 -13.93 16.23
CA THR A 98 -16.45 -14.55 16.28
C THR A 98 -15.83 -14.64 14.89
N THR A 99 -14.51 -14.70 14.83
CA THR A 99 -13.75 -15.06 13.63
C THR A 99 -12.71 -16.14 13.97
N ASN A 100 -12.43 -17.02 13.01
CA ASN A 100 -11.37 -18.03 13.09
C ASN A 100 -10.31 -17.81 11.99
N ARG A 101 -10.28 -16.61 11.40
CA ARG A 101 -9.35 -16.21 10.35
C ARG A 101 -8.79 -14.85 10.66
N MET A 102 -7.53 -14.65 10.30
CA MET A 102 -6.84 -13.37 10.42
C MET A 102 -5.92 -13.12 9.23
N LEU A 103 -5.63 -11.83 9.01
CA LEU A 103 -4.63 -11.36 8.06
C LEU A 103 -3.26 -11.37 8.72
N VAL A 104 -2.27 -11.96 8.05
CA VAL A 104 -0.88 -11.99 8.51
C VAL A 104 0.09 -11.53 7.44
N ALA A 105 1.20 -10.94 7.86
CA ALA A 105 2.32 -10.59 7.01
C ALA A 105 3.20 -11.81 6.69
N ARG A 106 3.95 -11.70 5.59
CA ARG A 106 5.01 -12.64 5.22
C ARG A 106 6.26 -11.89 4.77
N ALA A 107 7.42 -12.36 5.20
CA ALA A 107 8.69 -11.69 4.91
C ALA A 107 9.24 -11.96 3.49
N ASP A 108 8.72 -12.97 2.78
CA ASP A 108 9.26 -13.47 1.52
C ASP A 108 8.60 -12.88 0.25
N ILE A 109 7.74 -11.87 0.40
CA ILE A 109 6.94 -11.32 -0.71
C ILE A 109 7.72 -10.29 -1.55
N GLY A 110 8.83 -9.76 -1.02
CA GLY A 110 9.70 -8.81 -1.71
C GLY A 110 9.42 -7.35 -1.33
N LYS A 111 9.55 -6.45 -2.32
CA LYS A 111 9.55 -4.99 -2.07
C LYS A 111 8.23 -4.52 -1.43
N ASN A 112 8.31 -3.48 -0.60
CA ASN A 112 7.18 -2.81 0.06
C ASN A 112 6.36 -3.67 1.06
N ASN A 113 6.90 -4.81 1.50
CA ASN A 113 6.31 -5.66 2.52
C ASN A 113 7.31 -5.80 3.67
N TYR A 114 7.09 -5.10 4.78
CA TYR A 114 8.10 -4.95 5.86
C TYR A 114 7.64 -5.44 7.23
N ALA A 115 6.35 -5.73 7.41
CA ALA A 115 5.84 -6.35 8.63
C ALA A 115 6.47 -7.74 8.84
N SER A 116 6.57 -8.16 10.10
CA SER A 116 7.28 -9.37 10.48
C SER A 116 6.53 -10.61 10.02
N ASP A 117 7.25 -11.70 9.72
CA ASP A 117 6.62 -12.94 9.29
C ASP A 117 5.63 -13.47 10.35
N GLY A 118 4.40 -13.76 9.94
CA GLY A 118 3.32 -14.23 10.82
C GLY A 118 2.67 -13.13 11.68
N GLU A 119 3.15 -11.89 11.60
CA GLU A 119 2.58 -10.76 12.34
C GLU A 119 1.15 -10.48 11.87
N TRP A 120 0.23 -10.24 12.81
CA TRP A 120 -1.13 -9.83 12.45
C TRP A 120 -1.10 -8.45 11.81
N VAL A 121 -1.87 -8.27 10.75
CA VAL A 121 -1.96 -6.98 10.06
C VAL A 121 -3.41 -6.55 9.88
N VAL A 122 -3.66 -5.25 9.89
CA VAL A 122 -4.97 -4.65 9.61
C VAL A 122 -4.84 -3.54 8.58
N PRO A 123 -5.88 -3.22 7.80
CA PRO A 123 -5.83 -2.09 6.88
C PRO A 123 -5.43 -0.81 7.63
N ALA A 124 -4.52 -0.04 7.06
CA ALA A 124 -4.16 1.26 7.60
C ALA A 124 -5.39 2.18 7.64
N PRO A 125 -5.58 3.03 8.65
CA PRO A 125 -6.52 4.13 8.54
C PRO A 125 -6.04 5.13 7.46
N LEU A 126 -6.97 5.85 6.84
CA LEU A 126 -6.73 6.78 5.72
C LEU A 126 -5.65 7.83 6.02
N ASP A 127 -5.58 8.28 7.27
CA ASP A 127 -4.66 9.31 7.76
C ASP A 127 -3.34 8.74 8.30
N ALA A 128 -3.16 7.40 8.31
CA ALA A 128 -1.90 6.81 8.72
C ALA A 128 -0.78 7.10 7.71
N LYS A 129 0.37 7.51 8.24
CA LYS A 129 1.59 7.66 7.45
C LYS A 129 2.40 6.37 7.53
N PRO A 130 2.77 5.77 6.39
CA PRO A 130 3.50 4.51 6.40
C PRO A 130 4.90 4.74 6.97
N ARG A 131 5.34 3.86 7.90
CA ARG A 131 6.66 3.96 8.55
C ARG A 131 7.84 3.59 7.63
N LYS A 132 7.53 2.98 6.48
CA LYS A 132 8.45 2.68 5.37
C LYS A 132 7.72 2.89 4.05
N ARG A 133 8.45 3.10 2.97
CA ARG A 133 7.88 3.35 1.64
C ARG A 133 6.89 2.26 1.21
N VAL A 134 5.67 2.66 0.88
CA VAL A 134 4.68 1.89 0.10
C VAL A 134 4.35 2.68 -1.16
N ARG A 135 3.86 2.02 -2.20
CA ARG A 135 3.46 2.71 -3.44
C ARG A 135 2.32 3.68 -3.17
N LYS A 136 2.43 4.93 -3.63
CA LYS A 136 1.37 5.95 -3.44
C LYS A 136 -0.01 5.55 -3.98
N SER A 137 -0.06 4.72 -5.02
CA SER A 137 -1.32 4.25 -5.64
C SER A 137 -1.96 3.06 -4.93
N VAL A 138 -1.36 2.56 -3.85
CA VAL A 138 -1.79 1.35 -3.16
C VAL A 138 -2.08 1.67 -1.71
N HIS A 139 -3.25 1.25 -1.21
CA HIS A 139 -3.48 1.24 0.22
C HIS A 139 -2.76 0.04 0.87
N TYR A 140 -2.41 0.14 2.13
CA TYR A 140 -1.55 -0.83 2.79
C TYR A 140 -2.14 -1.35 4.10
N PHE A 141 -1.60 -2.49 4.56
CA PHE A 141 -1.84 -3.02 5.89
C PHE A 141 -0.72 -2.59 6.85
N VAL A 142 -1.04 -2.47 8.13
CA VAL A 142 -0.11 -2.15 9.23
C VAL A 142 0.00 -3.35 10.15
N GLY A 143 1.24 -3.73 10.45
CA GLY A 143 1.55 -4.74 11.47
C GLY A 143 1.18 -4.27 12.88
N LEU A 144 0.52 -5.15 13.64
CA LEU A 144 0.05 -4.85 15.00
C LEU A 144 1.19 -4.67 16.01
N ASP A 145 2.34 -5.31 15.77
CA ASP A 145 3.47 -5.30 16.70
C ASP A 145 4.56 -4.32 16.24
N SER A 146 4.92 -4.38 14.96
CA SER A 146 5.98 -3.57 14.35
C SER A 146 5.51 -2.18 13.90
N GLY A 147 4.23 -2.04 13.56
CA GLY A 147 3.71 -0.86 12.87
C GLY A 147 4.25 -0.69 11.45
N LEU A 148 4.98 -1.69 10.93
CA LEU A 148 5.55 -1.63 9.60
C LEU A 148 4.48 -1.95 8.55
N PRO A 149 4.54 -1.29 7.38
CA PRO A 149 3.54 -1.48 6.35
C PRO A 149 3.80 -2.74 5.52
N THR A 150 2.72 -3.31 4.97
CA THR A 150 2.76 -4.37 3.96
C THR A 150 1.64 -4.16 2.95
N GLU A 151 1.94 -4.26 1.65
CA GLU A 151 0.94 -4.11 0.59
C GLU A 151 0.11 -5.38 0.40
N ILE A 152 0.70 -6.53 0.72
CA ILE A 152 0.07 -7.84 0.61
C ILE A 152 0.05 -8.50 1.99
N ALA A 153 -1.11 -9.07 2.32
CA ALA A 153 -1.32 -9.90 3.50
C ALA A 153 -1.80 -11.30 3.08
N PHE A 154 -1.80 -12.24 4.02
CA PHE A 154 -2.21 -13.62 3.80
C PHE A 154 -3.27 -14.02 4.79
N ILE A 155 -4.21 -14.85 4.34
CA ILE A 155 -5.18 -15.46 5.25
C ILE A 155 -4.51 -16.57 6.05
N GLN A 156 -4.70 -16.56 7.36
CA GLN A 156 -4.30 -17.63 8.26
C GLN A 156 -5.48 -18.04 9.14
N SER A 157 -5.73 -19.35 9.27
CA SER A 157 -6.64 -19.86 10.29
C SER A 157 -6.06 -19.63 11.69
N ILE A 158 -6.90 -19.19 12.61
CA ILE A 158 -6.56 -18.96 14.01
C ILE A 158 -7.59 -19.66 14.90
N GLU A 159 -7.26 -19.85 16.17
CA GLU A 159 -8.26 -20.21 17.16
C GLU A 159 -9.41 -19.18 17.16
N PRO A 160 -10.68 -19.61 17.23
CA PRO A 160 -11.81 -18.71 17.23
C PRO A 160 -11.67 -17.63 18.31
N ILE A 161 -11.76 -16.37 17.89
CA ILE A 161 -11.71 -15.20 18.77
C ILE A 161 -13.00 -14.40 18.61
N ALA A 162 -13.55 -13.91 19.72
CA ALA A 162 -14.67 -12.98 19.71
C ALA A 162 -14.24 -11.62 19.12
N LEU A 163 -15.15 -10.94 18.43
CA LEU A 163 -14.79 -9.69 17.74
C LEU A 163 -14.36 -8.58 18.70
N ASP A 164 -14.99 -8.48 19.87
CA ASP A 164 -14.59 -7.53 20.92
C ASP A 164 -13.15 -7.77 21.37
N LYS A 165 -12.74 -9.04 21.51
CA LYS A 165 -11.36 -9.43 21.82
C LYS A 165 -10.38 -9.17 20.69
N LEU A 166 -10.82 -9.32 19.44
CA LEU A 166 -10.02 -8.90 18.28
C LEU A 166 -9.83 -7.38 18.29
N THR A 167 -10.88 -6.61 18.54
CA THR A 167 -10.82 -5.15 18.65
C THR A 167 -9.90 -4.72 19.80
N GLU A 168 -10.05 -5.31 20.98
CA GLU A 168 -9.15 -5.07 22.13
C GLU A 168 -7.70 -5.31 21.73
N LYS A 169 -7.39 -6.44 21.10
CA LYS A 169 -6.02 -6.75 20.65
C LYS A 169 -5.47 -5.73 19.63
N ILE A 170 -6.30 -5.23 18.71
CA ILE A 170 -5.90 -4.17 17.78
C ILE A 170 -5.60 -2.87 18.53
N ARG A 171 -6.41 -2.53 19.55
CA ARG A 171 -6.24 -1.32 20.37
C ARG A 171 -5.04 -1.39 21.32
N GLU A 172 -4.70 -2.58 21.81
CA GLU A 172 -3.53 -2.84 22.67
C GLU A 172 -2.20 -2.73 21.92
N SER A 173 -2.25 -2.62 20.59
CA SER A 173 -1.09 -2.29 19.77
C SER A 173 -0.39 -1.03 20.27
N THR A 174 0.94 -1.03 20.21
CA THR A 174 1.77 0.17 20.50
C THR A 174 1.66 1.24 19.40
N ILE A 175 0.89 0.96 18.35
CA ILE A 175 0.71 1.80 17.18
C ILE A 175 -0.47 2.74 17.40
N ALA A 176 -0.18 4.01 17.69
CA ALA A 176 -1.15 5.04 18.04
C ALA A 176 -2.29 5.16 17.02
N GLU A 177 -2.00 4.96 15.73
CA GLU A 177 -2.97 5.03 14.65
C GLU A 177 -4.08 3.98 14.78
N LEU A 178 -3.82 2.84 15.44
CA LEU A 178 -4.74 1.71 15.60
C LEU A 178 -5.59 1.77 16.88
N GLN A 179 -5.21 2.61 17.85
CA GLN A 179 -5.86 2.66 19.18
C GLN A 179 -7.34 3.09 19.15
N ASN A 180 -7.75 3.79 18.09
CA ASN A 180 -9.14 4.22 17.89
C ASN A 180 -9.96 3.24 17.02
N CYS A 181 -9.45 2.02 16.78
CA CYS A 181 -10.22 0.96 16.12
C CYS A 181 -11.54 0.70 16.86
N ASP A 182 -12.59 0.29 16.15
CA ASP A 182 -13.86 -0.16 16.72
C ASP A 182 -14.24 -1.55 16.19
N ASP A 183 -15.34 -2.10 16.71
CA ASP A 183 -15.85 -3.41 16.29
C ASP A 183 -16.34 -3.41 14.83
N ARG A 184 -16.59 -2.24 14.24
CA ARG A 184 -16.94 -2.13 12.83
C ARG A 184 -15.74 -2.50 11.96
N LEU A 185 -14.54 -2.06 12.30
CA LEU A 185 -13.34 -2.48 11.57
C LEU A 185 -13.10 -3.99 11.71
N ALA A 186 -13.08 -4.50 12.94
CA ALA A 186 -12.83 -5.93 13.19
C ALA A 186 -13.86 -6.81 12.45
N GLY A 187 -15.14 -6.45 12.53
CA GLY A 187 -16.21 -7.14 11.82
C GLY A 187 -16.15 -6.99 10.30
N PHE A 188 -15.68 -5.85 9.79
CA PHE A 188 -15.45 -5.66 8.36
C PHE A 188 -14.36 -6.59 7.84
N ILE A 189 -13.22 -6.65 8.55
CA ILE A 189 -12.12 -7.56 8.22
C ILE A 189 -12.62 -9.00 8.23
N ALA A 190 -13.26 -9.43 9.33
CA ALA A 190 -13.81 -10.78 9.48
C ALA A 190 -14.74 -11.12 8.31
N LYS A 191 -15.69 -10.24 7.96
CA LYS A 191 -16.60 -10.44 6.83
C LYS A 191 -15.86 -10.61 5.50
N LYS A 192 -14.85 -9.78 5.23
CA LYS A 192 -14.12 -9.80 3.96
C LYS A 192 -13.33 -11.09 3.80
N ILE A 193 -12.73 -11.60 4.88
CA ILE A 193 -11.84 -12.76 4.80
C ILE A 193 -12.52 -14.10 5.12
N ALA A 194 -13.73 -14.11 5.66
CA ALA A 194 -14.42 -15.32 6.13
C ALA A 194 -14.46 -16.48 5.13
N LYS A 195 -14.62 -16.16 3.82
CA LYS A 195 -14.71 -17.16 2.74
C LYS A 195 -13.40 -17.34 1.95
N MET A 196 -12.30 -16.78 2.44
CA MET A 196 -10.99 -16.88 1.80
C MET A 196 -10.21 -18.07 2.37
N ALA A 197 -9.49 -18.79 1.51
CA ALA A 197 -8.71 -19.97 1.90
C ALA A 197 -7.40 -19.56 2.58
N ASP A 198 -6.85 -20.43 3.43
CA ASP A 198 -5.54 -20.22 4.05
C ASP A 198 -4.45 -20.05 3.00
N GLY A 199 -3.53 -19.13 3.26
CA GLY A 199 -2.47 -18.75 2.33
C GLY A 199 -2.95 -17.95 1.13
N ALA A 200 -4.24 -17.62 0.99
CA ALA A 200 -4.68 -16.71 -0.06
C ALA A 200 -4.07 -15.31 0.17
N ALA A 201 -3.40 -14.78 -0.86
CA ALA A 201 -2.87 -13.43 -0.84
C ALA A 201 -4.02 -12.43 -1.01
N VAL A 202 -3.99 -11.37 -0.22
CA VAL A 202 -4.94 -10.26 -0.28
C VAL A 202 -4.23 -8.93 -0.33
N GLY A 203 -4.83 -7.99 -1.06
CA GLY A 203 -4.48 -6.59 -1.07
C GLY A 203 -5.57 -5.77 -0.40
N THR A 204 -5.24 -4.53 -0.06
CA THR A 204 -6.21 -3.53 0.37
C THR A 204 -6.15 -2.32 -0.55
N ASP A 205 -7.30 -1.71 -0.80
CA ASP A 205 -7.40 -0.50 -1.61
C ASP A 205 -8.57 0.36 -1.15
N ILE A 206 -8.53 1.64 -1.49
CA ILE A 206 -9.62 2.60 -1.28
C ILE A 206 -10.28 2.86 -2.63
N MET A 207 -11.44 2.27 -2.84
CA MET A 207 -12.15 2.36 -4.11
C MET A 207 -13.11 3.54 -4.15
N ASP A 208 -13.06 4.30 -5.24
CA ASP A 208 -14.08 5.29 -5.56
C ASP A 208 -15.31 4.62 -6.17
N ARG A 209 -16.46 4.70 -5.50
CA ARG A 209 -17.75 4.35 -6.11
C ARG A 209 -18.32 5.60 -6.77
N VAL A 210 -18.31 5.62 -8.10
CA VAL A 210 -18.90 6.70 -8.91
C VAL A 210 -20.15 6.17 -9.61
N GLY A 211 -21.27 6.85 -9.44
CA GLY A 211 -22.51 6.47 -10.11
C GLY A 211 -23.66 7.42 -9.80
N VAL A 212 -23.50 8.71 -10.13
CA VAL A 212 -24.49 9.78 -9.93
C VAL A 212 -24.74 10.09 -8.44
N ALA A 213 -24.64 11.37 -8.06
CA ALA A 213 -24.77 11.88 -6.68
C ALA A 213 -23.60 11.56 -5.71
N SER A 214 -22.43 12.14 -6.02
CA SER A 214 -21.24 12.25 -5.17
C SER A 214 -20.28 11.06 -5.18
N LYS A 215 -18.99 11.37 -5.34
CA LYS A 215 -17.88 10.42 -5.30
C LYS A 215 -17.64 10.01 -3.85
N HIS A 216 -17.77 8.71 -3.55
CA HIS A 216 -17.51 8.17 -2.22
C HIS A 216 -16.36 7.15 -2.27
N LYS A 217 -15.41 7.28 -1.33
CA LYS A 217 -14.28 6.36 -1.13
C LYS A 217 -14.68 5.27 -0.13
N GLU A 218 -14.42 4.01 -0.46
CA GLU A 218 -14.67 2.85 0.43
C GLU A 218 -13.45 1.91 0.50
N LEU A 219 -13.11 1.46 1.71
CA LEU A 219 -12.11 0.41 1.91
C LEU A 219 -12.56 -0.92 1.30
N THR A 220 -11.63 -1.59 0.64
CA THR A 220 -11.82 -2.93 0.08
C THR A 220 -10.63 -3.81 0.38
N ILE A 221 -10.90 -4.99 0.94
CA ILE A 221 -9.95 -6.11 1.01
C ILE A 221 -10.36 -7.11 -0.07
N HIS A 222 -9.42 -7.45 -0.95
CA HIS A 222 -9.67 -8.30 -2.11
C HIS A 222 -8.52 -9.31 -2.31
N ARG A 223 -8.83 -10.46 -2.92
CA ARG A 223 -7.80 -11.45 -3.26
C ARG A 223 -6.91 -10.87 -4.36
N VAL A 224 -5.60 -11.10 -4.26
CA VAL A 224 -4.61 -10.73 -5.28
C VAL A 224 -3.93 -11.97 -5.83
N ILE A 225 -3.50 -11.91 -7.09
CA ILE A 225 -2.73 -12.97 -7.73
C ILE A 225 -1.27 -12.56 -7.73
N LEU A 226 -0.44 -13.33 -7.03
CA LEU A 226 1.01 -13.15 -7.09
C LEU A 226 1.52 -13.80 -8.37
N ARG A 227 2.10 -13.00 -9.27
CA ARG A 227 2.87 -13.53 -10.39
C ARG A 227 4.23 -13.94 -9.81
N ARG A 228 4.50 -15.25 -9.83
CA ARG A 228 5.82 -15.81 -9.51
C ARG A 228 6.78 -15.59 -10.66
#